data_AF-A0A4Q3RSZ3-F1
#
_entry.id   AF-A0A4Q3RSZ3-F1
#
_cell.length_a   1.000
_cell.length_b   1.000
_cell.length_c   1.000
_cell.angle_alpha   90.00
_cell.angle_beta   90.00
_cell.angle_gamma   90.00
#
_symmetry.space_group_name_H-M   'P 1'
#
loop_
_entity.id
_entity.type
_entity.pdbx_description
1 polymer ?
#
loop_
_entity_poly.entity_id
_entity_poly.type
_entity_poly.pdbx_seq_one_letter_code
_entity_poly.pdbx_strand_id
1 'polypeptide(L)'
;MLLQTILAVILFFNLRKQTKNNSSLQKWDRVILAAIACSIALFIISSSSKQTFAAAAILSYLLTGAAIYAVITQKIFVAQKPMLYAFLPLFILNFIEDALLIIHRPTYKEWDTYLEIAEMFGLIWMIAMLIINGKQRKALEKERQKAEAKEQEFKITEQLKAQLEIQVQERTAEITRQKEELQ
;
A
#
# COMPACT_ATOMS: atom_id res chain seq x y z
N MET A 1 -3.72 18.69 -14.71
CA MET A 1 -5.02 18.07 -15.14
C MET A 1 -4.96 16.62 -15.67
N LEU A 2 -4.32 16.31 -16.82
CA LEU A 2 -4.20 14.90 -17.29
C LEU A 2 -3.41 14.01 -16.31
N LEU A 3 -2.39 14.60 -15.69
CA LEU A 3 -1.57 13.95 -14.68
C LEU A 3 -2.42 13.48 -13.49
N GLN A 4 -3.38 14.29 -13.04
CA GLN A 4 -4.32 13.93 -11.97
C GLN A 4 -5.19 12.70 -12.32
N THR A 5 -5.71 12.62 -13.54
CA THR A 5 -6.48 11.44 -13.98
C THR A 5 -5.62 10.17 -14.02
N ILE A 6 -4.34 10.30 -14.41
CA ILE A 6 -3.38 9.19 -14.40
C ILE A 6 -3.11 8.74 -12.96
N LEU A 7 -2.91 9.67 -12.03
CA LEU A 7 -2.72 9.37 -10.61
C LEU A 7 -3.93 8.63 -10.03
N ALA A 8 -5.15 9.08 -10.35
CA ALA A 8 -6.38 8.43 -9.92
C ALA A 8 -6.41 6.96 -10.36
N VAL A 9 -6.13 6.71 -11.65
CA VAL A 9 -6.08 5.35 -12.21
C VAL A 9 -5.02 4.50 -11.51
N ILE A 10 -3.80 5.03 -11.30
CA ILE A 10 -2.71 4.32 -10.62
C ILE A 10 -3.10 3.95 -9.19
N LEU A 11 -3.71 4.87 -8.44
CA LEU A 11 -4.16 4.64 -7.07
C LEU A 11 -5.24 3.55 -7.01
N PHE A 12 -6.28 3.65 -7.84
CA PHE A 12 -7.34 2.64 -7.86
C PHE A 12 -6.86 1.27 -8.32
N PHE A 13 -5.95 1.22 -9.30
CA PHE A 13 -5.38 -0.04 -9.77
C PHE A 13 -4.57 -0.74 -8.67
N ASN A 14 -3.82 0.02 -7.88
CA ASN A 14 -3.10 -0.53 -6.73
C ASN A 14 -4.05 -0.97 -5.61
N LEU A 15 -5.13 -0.24 -5.35
CA LEU A 15 -6.16 -0.65 -4.39
C LEU A 15 -6.81 -1.98 -4.80
N ARG A 16 -7.10 -2.16 -6.10
CA ARG A 16 -7.67 -3.41 -6.64
C ARG A 16 -6.76 -4.62 -6.43
N LYS A 17 -5.44 -4.42 -6.54
CA LYS A 17 -4.47 -5.51 -6.36
C LYS A 17 -4.54 -6.13 -4.95
N GLN A 18 -4.91 -5.34 -3.93
CA GLN A 18 -5.09 -5.82 -2.55
C GLN A 18 -6.45 -6.53 -2.36
N THR A 19 -7.53 -5.98 -2.94
CA THR A 19 -8.88 -6.56 -2.80
C THR A 19 -8.99 -7.92 -3.47
N LYS A 20 -8.25 -8.14 -4.57
CA LYS A 20 -8.23 -9.44 -5.26
C LYS A 20 -7.59 -10.56 -4.45
N ASN A 21 -6.63 -10.25 -3.58
CA ASN A 21 -5.90 -11.24 -2.80
C ASN A 21 -6.56 -11.58 -1.45
N ASN A 22 -7.64 -10.88 -1.08
CA ASN A 22 -8.27 -11.03 0.23
C ASN A 22 -9.77 -11.29 0.06
N SER A 23 -10.21 -12.53 0.29
CA SER A 23 -11.59 -12.98 0.08
C SER A 23 -12.62 -12.16 0.87
N SER A 24 -12.20 -11.59 2.01
CA SER A 24 -13.01 -10.69 2.85
C SER A 24 -13.35 -9.34 2.19
N LEU A 25 -12.66 -8.96 1.10
CA LEU A 25 -12.74 -7.63 0.48
C LEU A 25 -13.43 -7.61 -0.88
N GLN A 26 -14.04 -8.73 -1.28
CA GLN A 26 -14.67 -8.88 -2.59
C GLN A 26 -15.79 -7.85 -2.87
N LYS A 27 -16.45 -7.34 -1.81
CA LYS A 27 -17.46 -6.26 -1.92
C LYS A 27 -16.85 -4.95 -2.44
N TRP A 28 -15.61 -4.63 -2.05
CA TRP A 28 -14.90 -3.44 -2.49
C TRP A 28 -14.33 -3.57 -3.91
N ASP A 29 -14.12 -4.80 -4.39
CA ASP A 29 -13.59 -5.04 -5.73
C ASP A 29 -14.51 -4.45 -6.81
N ARG A 30 -15.83 -4.60 -6.67
CA ARG A 30 -16.80 -4.01 -7.62
C ARG A 30 -16.78 -2.48 -7.59
N VAL A 31 -16.71 -1.89 -6.40
CA VAL A 31 -16.66 -0.42 -6.23
C VAL A 31 -15.38 0.15 -6.83
N ILE A 32 -14.23 -0.49 -6.57
CA ILE A 32 -12.95 -0.08 -7.13
C ILE A 32 -12.93 -0.28 -8.65
N LEU A 33 -13.49 -1.37 -9.16
CA LEU A 33 -13.55 -1.62 -10.61
C LEU A 33 -14.45 -0.60 -11.32
N ALA A 34 -15.60 -0.25 -10.72
CA ALA A 34 -16.44 0.85 -11.20
C ALA A 34 -15.68 2.19 -11.15
N ALA A 35 -14.92 2.47 -10.08
CA ALA A 35 -14.12 3.68 -9.98
C ALA A 35 -12.99 3.74 -11.02
N ILE A 36 -12.33 2.62 -11.33
CA ILE A 36 -11.34 2.51 -12.41
C ILE A 36 -12.02 2.78 -13.76
N ALA A 37 -13.15 2.13 -14.04
CA ALA A 37 -13.88 2.32 -15.28
C ALA A 37 -14.35 3.79 -15.44
N CYS A 38 -14.86 4.41 -14.37
CA CYS A 38 -15.18 5.83 -14.33
C CYS A 38 -13.94 6.71 -14.60
N SER A 39 -12.80 6.40 -13.97
CA SER A 39 -11.56 7.18 -14.16
C SER A 39 -11.05 7.11 -15.60
N ILE A 40 -11.12 5.93 -16.23
CA ILE A 40 -10.74 5.73 -17.64
C ILE A 40 -11.73 6.45 -18.56
N ALA A 41 -13.04 6.34 -18.30
CA ALA A 41 -14.06 7.05 -19.08
C ALA A 41 -13.85 8.57 -19.00
N LEU A 42 -13.54 9.08 -17.80
CA LEU A 42 -13.23 10.50 -17.61
C LEU A 42 -11.96 10.94 -18.33
N PHE A 43 -10.92 10.11 -18.34
CA PHE A 43 -9.71 10.38 -19.12
C PHE A 43 -10.05 10.55 -20.61
N ILE A 44 -10.81 9.62 -21.19
CA ILE A 44 -11.22 9.66 -22.60
C ILE A 44 -12.08 10.91 -22.89
N ILE A 45 -13.07 11.19 -22.03
CA ILE A 45 -13.96 12.35 -22.20
C ILE A 45 -13.19 13.67 -22.09
N SER A 46 -12.25 13.76 -21.15
CA SER A 46 -11.42 14.95 -20.97
C SER A 46 -10.49 15.21 -22.16
N SER A 47 -10.12 14.16 -22.90
CA SER A 47 -9.27 14.27 -24.09
C SER A 47 -10.02 14.71 -25.35
N SER A 48 -11.34 14.52 -25.41
CA SER A 48 -12.12 14.72 -26.65
C SER A 48 -12.84 16.07 -26.74
N SER A 49 -13.08 16.78 -25.63
CA SER A 49 -13.80 18.06 -25.67
C SER A 49 -13.31 19.07 -24.64
N LYS A 50 -13.03 20.30 -25.11
CA LYS A 50 -12.62 21.44 -24.28
C LYS A 50 -13.75 21.93 -23.34
N GLN A 51 -15.01 21.66 -23.68
CA GLN A 51 -16.16 22.18 -22.93
C GLN A 51 -16.54 21.31 -21.72
N THR A 52 -16.21 20.02 -21.75
CA THR A 52 -16.36 19.09 -20.61
C THR A 52 -15.13 19.05 -19.72
N PHE A 53 -14.07 19.80 -20.06
CA PHE A 53 -12.77 19.76 -19.41
C PHE A 53 -12.82 20.12 -17.92
N ALA A 54 -13.51 21.22 -17.56
CA ALA A 54 -13.60 21.68 -16.17
C ALA A 54 -14.42 20.73 -15.28
N ALA A 55 -15.54 20.22 -15.79
CA ALA A 55 -16.38 19.27 -15.03
C ALA A 55 -15.67 17.92 -14.82
N ALA A 56 -14.97 17.42 -15.85
CA ALA A 56 -14.19 16.20 -15.75
C ALA A 56 -13.03 16.34 -14.74
N ALA A 57 -12.39 17.50 -14.71
CA ALA A 57 -11.34 17.80 -13.76
C ALA A 57 -11.82 17.75 -12.30
N ILE A 58 -12.91 18.46 -11.98
CA ILE A 58 -13.50 18.47 -10.64
C ILE A 58 -13.88 17.05 -10.21
N LEU A 59 -14.49 16.28 -11.12
CA LEU A 59 -14.89 14.91 -10.83
C LEU A 59 -13.67 13.99 -10.63
N SER A 60 -12.57 14.22 -11.35
CA SER A 60 -11.31 13.49 -11.14
C SER A 60 -10.72 13.75 -9.75
N TYR A 61 -10.72 15.01 -9.28
CA TYR A 61 -10.26 15.37 -7.95
C TYR A 61 -11.15 14.75 -6.86
N LEU A 62 -12.46 14.74 -7.09
CA LEU A 62 -13.41 14.12 -6.18
C LEU A 62 -13.22 12.60 -6.09
N LEU A 63 -12.97 11.93 -7.22
CA LEU A 63 -12.64 10.50 -7.26
C LEU A 63 -11.33 10.19 -6.53
N THR A 64 -10.26 10.94 -6.81
CA THR A 64 -8.98 10.76 -6.13
C THR A 64 -9.13 11.04 -4.63
N GLY A 65 -9.80 12.12 -4.25
CA GLY A 65 -10.09 12.45 -2.85
C GLY A 65 -10.88 11.35 -2.14
N ALA A 66 -11.88 10.76 -2.80
CA ALA A 66 -12.62 9.62 -2.28
C ALA A 66 -11.71 8.38 -2.09
N ALA A 67 -10.76 8.13 -3.00
CA ALA A 67 -9.77 7.07 -2.84
C ALA A 67 -8.85 7.31 -1.64
N ILE A 68 -8.34 8.54 -1.49
CA ILE A 68 -7.51 8.96 -0.34
C ILE A 68 -8.29 8.75 0.96
N TYR A 69 -9.53 9.23 1.02
CA TYR A 69 -10.40 9.08 2.18
C TYR A 69 -10.66 7.60 2.53
N ALA A 70 -10.93 6.76 1.53
CA ALA A 70 -11.10 5.34 1.72
C ALA A 70 -9.84 4.68 2.31
N VAL A 71 -8.65 5.05 1.82
CA VAL A 71 -7.36 4.52 2.32
C VAL A 71 -7.07 4.92 3.78
N ILE A 72 -7.43 6.15 4.16
CA ILE A 72 -7.21 6.65 5.52
C ILE A 72 -8.19 6.02 6.51
N THR A 73 -9.46 5.95 6.14
CA THR A 73 -10.57 5.55 7.03
C THR A 73 -10.65 4.03 7.21
N GLN A 74 -10.41 3.26 6.15
CA GLN A 74 -10.55 1.81 6.20
C GLN A 74 -9.25 1.15 6.67
N LYS A 75 -9.30 0.44 7.81
CA LYS A 75 -8.17 -0.35 8.34
C LYS A 75 -7.64 -1.40 7.34
N ILE A 76 -8.50 -1.82 6.42
CA ILE A 76 -8.22 -2.73 5.32
C ILE A 76 -7.09 -2.22 4.41
N PHE A 77 -7.01 -0.90 4.19
CA PHE A 77 -6.07 -0.30 3.25
C PHE A 77 -4.83 0.28 3.94
N VAL A 78 -4.56 -0.08 5.20
CA VAL A 78 -3.38 0.39 5.95
C VAL A 78 -2.08 0.09 5.20
N ALA A 79 -1.99 -1.06 4.52
CA ALA A 79 -0.84 -1.44 3.71
C ALA A 79 -0.58 -0.50 2.51
N GLN A 80 -1.56 0.33 2.11
CA GLN A 80 -1.45 1.30 1.01
C GLN A 80 -1.12 2.72 1.49
N LYS A 81 -1.16 3.00 2.80
CA LYS A 81 -0.82 4.32 3.35
C LYS A 81 0.56 4.84 2.91
N PRO A 82 1.63 4.02 2.88
CA PRO A 82 2.93 4.50 2.42
C PRO A 82 2.90 4.96 0.96
N MET A 83 2.17 4.23 0.11
CA MET A 83 1.97 4.61 -1.29
C MET A 83 1.18 5.93 -1.37
N LEU A 84 0.09 6.06 -0.62
CA LEU A 84 -0.67 7.31 -0.52
C LEU A 84 0.23 8.51 -0.17
N TYR A 85 1.11 8.37 0.83
CA TYR A 85 2.03 9.46 1.22
C TYR A 85 3.06 9.81 0.15
N ALA A 86 3.37 8.89 -0.78
CA ALA A 86 4.21 9.19 -1.93
C ALA A 86 3.48 10.10 -2.93
N PHE A 87 2.17 9.90 -3.12
CA PHE A 87 1.35 10.66 -4.07
C PHE A 87 0.80 11.97 -3.49
N LEU A 88 0.69 12.07 -2.16
CA LEU A 88 0.02 13.19 -1.49
C LEU A 88 0.59 14.57 -1.84
N PRO A 89 1.91 14.81 -1.82
CA PRO A 89 2.45 16.14 -2.10
C PRO A 89 2.14 16.59 -3.53
N LEU A 90 2.24 15.66 -4.48
CA LEU A 90 2.00 15.94 -5.88
C LEU A 90 0.50 16.22 -6.15
N PHE A 91 -0.39 15.47 -5.49
CA PHE A 91 -1.84 15.73 -5.52
C PHE A 91 -2.19 17.11 -4.97
N ILE A 92 -1.61 17.49 -3.82
CA ILE A 92 -1.86 18.80 -3.20
C ILE A 92 -1.36 19.93 -4.09
N LEU A 93 -0.17 19.79 -4.67
CA LEU A 93 0.40 20.80 -5.57
C LEU A 93 -0.48 21.00 -6.81
N ASN A 94 -0.87 19.92 -7.49
CA ASN A 94 -1.77 19.97 -8.64
C ASN A 94 -3.12 20.62 -8.29
N PHE A 95 -3.67 20.28 -7.11
CA PHE A 95 -4.91 20.88 -6.64
C PHE A 95 -4.80 22.39 -6.40
N ILE A 96 -3.70 22.85 -5.78
CA ILE A 96 -3.44 24.27 -5.53
C ILE A 96 -3.26 25.02 -6.86
N GLU A 97 -2.47 24.45 -7.77
CA GLU A 97 -2.22 25.03 -9.09
C GLU A 97 -3.52 25.23 -9.88
N ASP A 98 -4.33 24.18 -9.98
CA ASP A 98 -5.60 24.22 -10.70
C ASP A 98 -6.60 25.17 -10.01
N ALA A 99 -6.60 25.25 -8.67
CA ALA A 99 -7.43 26.20 -7.93
C ALA A 99 -7.01 27.67 -8.20
N LEU A 100 -5.71 27.95 -8.21
CA LEU A 100 -5.18 29.30 -8.51
C LEU A 100 -5.50 29.74 -9.94
N LEU A 101 -5.41 28.84 -10.91
CA LEU A 101 -5.79 29.08 -12.30
C LEU A 101 -7.26 29.49 -12.46
N ILE A 102 -8.15 28.89 -11.67
CA ILE A 102 -9.60 29.15 -11.71
C ILE A 102 -9.95 30.45 -10.98
N ILE A 103 -9.33 30.72 -9.82
CA ILE A 103 -9.70 31.86 -8.97
C ILE A 103 -9.03 33.17 -9.45
N HIS A 104 -7.73 33.15 -9.76
CA HIS A 104 -6.98 34.37 -10.06
C HIS A 104 -5.78 34.14 -10.99
N ARG A 105 -6.01 34.26 -12.31
CA ARG A 105 -4.97 34.18 -13.34
C ARG A 105 -3.74 35.11 -13.14
N PRO A 106 -3.87 36.35 -12.63
CA PRO A 106 -2.72 37.21 -12.38
C PRO A 106 -1.77 36.61 -11.34
N THR A 107 -2.30 36.08 -10.23
CA THR A 107 -1.52 35.45 -9.17
C THR A 107 -0.86 34.17 -9.65
N TYR A 108 -1.54 33.38 -10.50
CA TYR A 108 -0.90 32.21 -11.11
C TYR A 108 0.36 32.59 -11.89
N LYS A 109 0.34 33.66 -12.70
CA LYS A 109 1.50 34.09 -13.48
C LYS A 109 2.72 34.50 -12.64
N GLU A 110 2.51 35.00 -11.43
CA GLU A 110 3.60 35.36 -10.53
C GLU A 110 4.23 34.12 -9.88
N TRP A 111 3.45 33.06 -9.70
CA TRP A 111 3.86 31.84 -8.99
C TRP A 111 4.16 30.66 -9.91
N ASP A 112 3.91 30.78 -11.21
CA ASP A 112 4.01 29.74 -12.23
C ASP A 112 5.35 28.99 -12.16
N THR A 113 6.47 29.72 -12.15
CA THR A 113 7.81 29.13 -12.04
C THR A 113 8.02 28.37 -10.73
N TYR A 114 7.49 28.87 -9.61
CA TYR A 114 7.61 28.18 -8.33
C TYR A 114 6.76 26.91 -8.28
N LEU A 115 5.57 26.94 -8.89
CA LEU A 115 4.67 25.79 -9.00
C LEU A 115 5.26 24.72 -9.91
N GLU A 116 5.85 25.11 -11.05
CA GLU A 116 6.53 24.19 -11.97
C GLU A 116 7.72 23.48 -11.29
N ILE A 117 8.56 24.24 -10.57
CA ILE A 117 9.66 23.67 -9.77
C ILE A 117 9.11 22.72 -8.69
N ALA A 118 8.06 23.13 -7.98
CA ALA A 118 7.44 22.31 -6.95
C ALA A 118 6.86 21.02 -7.51
N GLU A 119 6.24 21.05 -8.70
CA GLU A 119 5.71 19.86 -9.37
C GLU A 119 6.85 18.88 -9.70
N MET A 120 7.97 19.38 -10.23
CA MET A 120 9.16 18.57 -10.49
C MET A 120 9.70 17.92 -9.20
N PHE A 121 9.79 18.68 -8.10
CA PHE A 121 10.17 18.12 -6.79
C PHE A 121 9.16 17.10 -6.27
N GLY A 122 7.86 17.33 -6.49
CA GLY A 122 6.79 16.39 -6.16
C GLY A 122 6.95 15.06 -6.90
N LEU A 123 7.34 15.10 -8.18
CA LEU A 123 7.61 13.91 -8.98
C LEU A 123 8.83 13.14 -8.45
N ILE A 124 9.93 13.85 -8.17
CA ILE A 124 11.14 13.25 -7.60
C ILE A 124 10.81 12.61 -6.25
N TRP A 125 10.08 13.32 -5.39
CA TRP A 125 9.61 12.82 -4.10
C TRP A 125 8.79 11.55 -4.23
N MET A 126 7.80 11.57 -5.14
CA MET A 126 6.93 10.43 -5.39
C MET A 126 7.76 9.20 -5.81
N ILE A 127 8.68 9.35 -6.76
CA ILE A 127 9.55 8.26 -7.23
C ILE A 127 10.44 7.75 -6.08
N ALA A 128 11.08 8.65 -5.34
CA ALA A 128 11.93 8.30 -4.21
C ALA A 128 11.16 7.51 -3.14
N MET A 129 9.97 8.00 -2.76
CA MET A 129 9.11 7.35 -1.78
C MET A 129 8.62 5.98 -2.26
N LEU A 130 8.27 5.82 -3.54
CA LEU A 130 7.90 4.52 -4.08
C LEU A 130 9.05 3.50 -4.00
N ILE A 131 10.28 3.92 -4.27
CA ILE A 131 11.47 3.07 -4.14
C ILE A 131 11.71 2.70 -2.67
N ILE A 132 11.67 3.68 -1.77
CA ILE A 132 11.88 3.48 -0.33
C ILE A 132 10.83 2.53 0.24
N ASN A 133 9.55 2.80 -0.02
CA ASN A 133 8.44 1.97 0.43
C ASN A 133 8.55 0.54 -0.12
N GLY A 134 8.97 0.39 -1.37
CA GLY A 134 9.23 -0.91 -1.98
C GLY A 134 10.31 -1.71 -1.25
N LYS A 135 11.41 -1.06 -0.85
CA LYS A 135 12.48 -1.68 -0.06
C LYS A 135 12.01 -2.03 1.36
N GLN A 136 11.32 -1.12 2.03
CA GLN A 136 10.77 -1.35 3.37
C GLN A 136 9.81 -2.53 3.40
N ARG A 137 8.90 -2.64 2.42
CA ARG A 137 7.97 -3.77 2.34
C ARG A 137 8.69 -5.11 2.17
N LYS A 138 9.73 -5.16 1.34
CA LYS A 138 10.55 -6.38 1.16
C LYS A 138 11.33 -6.74 2.42
N ALA A 139 11.81 -5.74 3.17
CA ALA A 139 12.51 -5.97 4.43
C ALA A 139 11.56 -6.57 5.48
N LEU A 140 10.38 -5.99 5.64
CA LEU A 140 9.35 -6.48 6.56
C LEU A 140 8.93 -7.93 6.23
N GLU A 141 8.76 -8.24 4.94
CA GLU A 141 8.41 -9.59 4.51
C GLU A 141 9.51 -10.61 4.86
N LYS A 142 10.78 -10.23 4.69
CA LYS A 142 11.92 -11.07 5.09
C LYS A 142 11.96 -11.29 6.60
N GLU A 143 11.63 -10.28 7.40
CA GLU A 143 11.56 -10.44 8.85
C GLU A 143 10.44 -11.38 9.27
N ARG A 144 9.27 -11.29 8.64
CA ARG A 144 8.15 -12.21 8.88
C ARG A 144 8.54 -13.66 8.56
N GLN A 145 9.15 -13.89 7.40
CA GLN A 145 9.63 -15.22 7.02
C GLN A 145 10.66 -15.79 8.00
N LYS A 146 11.58 -14.95 8.49
CA LYS A 146 12.55 -15.36 9.51
C LYS A 146 11.88 -15.69 10.85
N ALA A 147 10.87 -14.93 11.25
CA ALA A 147 10.14 -15.17 12.48
C ALA A 147 9.36 -16.48 12.41
N GLU A 148 8.67 -16.74 11.29
CA GLU A 148 7.94 -18.00 11.05
C GLU A 148 8.89 -19.21 11.02
N ALA A 149 10.04 -19.10 10.37
CA ALA A 149 11.05 -20.16 10.37
C ALA A 149 11.57 -20.47 11.79
N LYS A 150 11.86 -19.44 12.58
CA LYS A 150 12.29 -19.60 13.98
C LYS A 150 11.21 -20.24 14.85
N GLU A 151 9.94 -19.91 14.64
CA GLU A 151 8.83 -20.52 15.37
C GLU A 151 8.70 -22.02 15.05
N GLN A 152 8.91 -22.40 13.79
CA GLN A 152 8.92 -23.81 13.37
C GLN A 152 10.12 -24.56 13.96
N GLU A 153 11.32 -23.99 13.90
CA GLU A 153 12.53 -24.57 14.50
C GLU A 153 12.38 -24.76 16.02
N PHE A 154 11.76 -23.79 16.70
CA PHE A 154 11.49 -23.87 18.12
C PHE A 154 10.56 -25.04 18.45
N LYS A 155 9.44 -25.19 17.72
CA LYS A 155 8.50 -26.30 17.90
C LYS A 155 9.16 -27.66 17.67
N ILE A 156 10.00 -27.79 16.65
CA ILE A 156 10.75 -29.03 16.37
C ILE A 156 11.74 -29.33 17.51
N THR A 157 12.47 -28.32 17.97
CA THR A 157 13.44 -28.48 19.07
C THR A 157 12.74 -28.87 20.38
N GLU A 158 11.58 -28.29 20.67
CA GLU A 158 10.77 -28.62 21.85
C GLU A 158 10.27 -30.07 21.80
N GLN A 159 9.78 -30.53 20.63
CA GLN A 159 9.39 -31.93 20.42
C GLN A 159 10.56 -32.90 20.57
N LEU A 160 11.73 -32.57 20.00
CA LEU A 160 12.95 -33.37 20.14
C LEU A 160 13.41 -33.45 21.60
N LYS A 161 13.37 -32.34 22.34
CA LYS A 161 13.71 -32.32 23.77
C LYS A 161 12.77 -33.20 24.59
N ALA A 162 11.46 -33.12 24.36
CA ALA A 162 10.50 -33.96 25.04
C ALA A 162 10.75 -35.46 24.79
N GLN A 163 11.07 -35.84 23.54
CA GLN A 163 11.45 -37.22 23.22
C GLN A 163 12.74 -37.67 23.91
N LEU A 164 13.75 -36.80 23.96
CA LEU A 164 15.01 -37.08 24.64
C LEU A 164 14.81 -37.24 26.15
N GLU A 165 13.97 -36.42 26.78
CA GLU A 165 13.66 -36.55 28.21
C GLU A 165 12.98 -37.89 28.54
N ILE A 166 12.06 -38.36 27.69
CA ILE A 166 11.44 -39.69 27.82
C ILE A 166 12.52 -40.77 27.73
N GLN A 167 13.37 -40.74 26.71
CA GLN A 167 14.45 -41.74 26.54
C GLN A 167 15.43 -41.74 27.70
N VAL A 168 15.79 -40.57 28.24
CA VAL A 168 16.69 -40.46 29.40
C VAL A 168 16.04 -41.05 30.64
N GLN A 169 14.74 -40.81 30.87
CA GLN A 169 14.02 -41.42 31.98
C GLN A 169 13.94 -42.94 31.85
N GLU A 170 13.60 -43.45 30.67
CA GLU A 170 13.58 -44.90 30.38
C GLU A 170 14.93 -45.55 30.66
N ARG A 171 16.01 -44.98 30.13
CA ARG A 171 17.39 -45.48 30.36
C ARG A 171 17.80 -45.40 31.82
N THR A 172 17.42 -44.34 32.52
CA THR A 172 17.76 -44.19 33.95
C THR A 172 17.02 -45.21 34.79
N ALA A 173 15.75 -45.48 34.49
CA ALA A 173 14.97 -46.53 35.16
C ALA A 173 15.55 -47.92 34.90
N GLU A 174 15.94 -48.21 33.66
CA GLU A 174 16.56 -49.48 33.26
C GLU A 174 17.90 -49.72 33.98
N ILE A 175 18.80 -48.72 34.00
CA ILE A 175 20.10 -48.82 34.68
C ILE A 175 19.91 -48.96 36.20
N THR A 176 18.93 -48.26 36.78
CA THR A 176 18.64 -48.35 38.22
C THR A 176 18.16 -49.74 38.60
N ARG A 177 17.25 -50.34 37.81
CA ARG A 177 16.83 -51.74 37.98
C ARG A 177 17.99 -52.73 37.87
N GLN A 178 18.82 -52.60 36.84
CA GLN A 178 19.98 -53.48 36.66
C GLN A 178 20.95 -53.38 37.84
N LYS A 179 21.07 -52.20 38.46
CA LYS A 179 21.90 -52.00 39.65
C LYS A 179 21.30 -52.64 40.91
N GLU A 180 19.99 -52.61 41.06
CA GLU A 180 19.27 -53.26 42.18
C GLU A 180 19.34 -54.79 42.10
N GLU A 181 19.31 -55.38 40.90
CA GLU A 181 19.40 -56.84 40.71
C GLU A 181 20.81 -57.41 40.96
N LEU A 182 21.85 -56.57 40.96
CA LEU A 182 23.25 -56.96 41.19
C LEU A 182 23.70 -56.82 42.66
N GLN A 183 22.81 -56.35 43.55
CA GLN A 183 23.05 -56.24 45.01
C GLN A 183 22.29 -57.33 45.77
#